data_AF-A0A3E3E5P9-F1
#
_entry.id   AF-A0A3E3E5P9-F1
#
_cell.length_a   1.000
_cell.length_b   1.000
_cell.length_c   1.000
_cell.angle_alpha   90.00
_cell.angle_beta   90.00
_cell.angle_gamma   90.00
#
_symmetry.space_group_name_H-M   'P 1'
#
loop_
_entity.id
_entity.type
_entity.pdbx_description
1 polymer ?
#
loop_
_entity_poly.entity_id
_entity_poly.type
_entity_poly.pdbx_seq_one_letter_code
_entity_poly.pdbx_strand_id
1 'polypeptide(L)'
;MSGIQTYRNPRLVHIFDKLGLIENFGTGIPRTFYSYKDYEMQPEFNVSDNFFVITLPNVNYQNDSINDSINDLGLDILKYIKENQVLMHPH
;
A
#
# COMPACT_ATOMS: atom_id res chain seq x y z
N MET A 1 19.45 3.53 -21.64
CA MET A 1 19.06 2.79 -20.43
C MET A 1 19.37 1.31 -20.66
N SER A 2 20.56 0.87 -20.28
CA SER A 2 20.99 -0.54 -20.40
C SER A 2 20.99 -1.19 -19.02
N GLY A 3 19.79 -1.36 -18.45
CA GLY A 3 19.62 -2.20 -17.27
C GLY A 3 19.45 -3.65 -17.72
N ILE A 4 20.39 -4.53 -17.38
CA ILE A 4 20.25 -5.96 -17.62
C ILE A 4 19.17 -6.47 -16.67
N GLN A 5 18.00 -6.80 -17.21
CA GLN A 5 16.94 -7.46 -16.45
C GLN A 5 17.33 -8.92 -16.23
N THR A 6 17.51 -9.33 -14.97
CA THR A 6 17.95 -10.69 -14.63
C THR A 6 17.06 -11.31 -13.55
N TYR A 7 16.96 -12.63 -13.57
CA TYR A 7 16.27 -13.42 -12.57
C TYR A 7 17.19 -13.66 -11.37
N ARG A 8 16.76 -13.29 -10.16
CA ARG A 8 17.49 -13.67 -8.93
C ARG A 8 17.43 -15.17 -8.63
N ASN A 9 16.33 -15.83 -9.00
CA ASN A 9 16.17 -17.28 -8.86
C ASN A 9 15.53 -17.88 -10.12
N PRO A 10 16.34 -18.32 -11.11
CA PRO A 10 15.84 -18.88 -12.37
C PRO A 10 14.99 -20.15 -12.21
N ARG A 11 15.27 -20.98 -11.20
CA ARG A 11 14.50 -22.21 -10.96
C ARG A 11 13.07 -21.90 -10.49
N LEU A 12 12.93 -20.95 -9.56
CA LEU A 12 11.63 -20.52 -9.07
C LEU A 12 10.78 -19.90 -10.19
N VAL A 13 11.41 -19.07 -11.02
CA VAL A 13 10.79 -18.49 -12.22
C VAL A 13 10.29 -19.58 -13.15
N HIS A 14 11.12 -20.58 -13.45
CA HIS A 14 10.73 -21.67 -14.34
C HIS A 14 9.51 -22.44 -13.83
N ILE A 15 9.44 -22.70 -12.51
CA ILE A 15 8.29 -23.35 -11.90
C ILE A 15 7.04 -22.48 -12.04
N PHE A 16 7.11 -21.19 -11.70
CA PHE A 16 5.96 -20.30 -11.82
C PHE A 16 5.50 -20.07 -13.26
N ASP A 17 6.44 -20.04 -14.21
CA ASP A 17 6.14 -19.99 -15.65
C ASP A 17 5.39 -21.25 -16.09
N LYS A 18 5.88 -22.43 -15.72
CA LYS A 18 5.21 -23.71 -16.00
C LYS A 18 3.82 -23.82 -15.38
N LEU A 19 3.61 -23.19 -14.23
CA LEU A 19 2.30 -23.13 -13.56
C LEU A 19 1.38 -22.02 -14.10
N GLY A 20 1.88 -21.15 -15.00
CA GLY A 20 1.11 -20.01 -15.50
C GLY A 20 0.84 -18.92 -14.45
N LEU A 21 1.67 -18.83 -13.42
CA LEU A 21 1.52 -17.87 -12.30
C LEU A 21 2.27 -16.56 -12.52
N ILE A 22 3.18 -16.53 -13.50
CA ILE A 22 3.92 -15.33 -13.87
C ILE A 22 3.81 -15.09 -15.38
N GLU A 23 4.26 -13.92 -15.77
CA GLU A 23 4.16 -13.39 -17.12
C GLU A 23 5.48 -12.73 -17.53
N ASN A 24 5.54 -12.20 -18.75
CA ASN A 24 6.75 -11.60 -19.31
C ASN A 24 7.38 -10.56 -18.37
N PHE A 25 8.70 -10.64 -18.21
CA PHE A 25 9.44 -9.79 -17.28
C PHE A 25 9.27 -8.29 -17.56
N GLY A 26 9.17 -7.49 -16.50
CA GLY A 26 9.04 -6.03 -16.58
C GLY A 26 7.64 -5.51 -16.86
N THR A 27 6.66 -6.38 -17.15
CA THR A 27 5.28 -5.94 -17.44
C THR A 27 4.42 -5.74 -16.19
N GLY A 28 4.86 -6.27 -15.04
CA GLY A 28 4.12 -6.20 -13.77
C GLY A 28 3.94 -4.77 -13.24
N ILE A 29 4.98 -3.92 -13.28
CA ILE A 29 4.90 -2.54 -12.78
C ILE A 29 3.87 -1.71 -13.58
N PRO A 30 3.93 -1.65 -14.93
CA PRO A 30 2.90 -0.97 -15.71
C PRO A 30 1.48 -1.50 -15.45
N ARG A 31 1.32 -2.83 -15.31
CA ARG A 31 0.00 -3.41 -15.01
C ARG A 31 -0.51 -3.05 -13.63
N THR A 32 0.36 -3.01 -12.62
CA THR A 32 -0.02 -2.53 -11.28
C THR A 32 -0.60 -1.12 -11.36
N PHE A 33 0.06 -0.17 -12.04
CA PHE A 33 -0.51 1.17 -12.22
C PHE A 33 -1.80 1.17 -13.03
N TYR A 34 -1.88 0.37 -14.10
CA TYR A 34 -3.09 0.27 -14.91
C TYR A 34 -4.30 -0.25 -14.11
N SER A 35 -4.11 -1.25 -13.26
CA SER A 35 -5.17 -1.83 -12.41
C SER A 35 -5.69 -0.83 -11.38
N TYR A 36 -4.91 0.20 -11.04
CA TYR A 36 -5.30 1.22 -10.08
C TYR A 36 -5.81 2.52 -10.74
N LYS A 37 -5.84 2.62 -12.08
CA LYS A 37 -6.09 3.88 -12.81
C LYS A 37 -7.39 4.61 -12.44
N ASP A 38 -8.42 3.86 -12.03
CA ASP A 38 -9.75 4.37 -11.72
C ASP A 38 -9.98 4.58 -10.20
N TYR A 39 -8.97 4.31 -9.37
CA TYR A 39 -9.04 4.49 -7.91
C TYR A 39 -8.39 5.81 -7.48
N GLU A 40 -8.93 6.43 -6.43
CA GLU A 40 -8.37 7.68 -5.91
C GLU A 40 -6.95 7.49 -5.33
N MET A 41 -6.72 6.38 -4.62
CA MET A 41 -5.42 6.05 -4.06
C MET A 41 -4.62 5.19 -5.04
N GLN A 42 -3.42 5.66 -5.38
CA GLN A 42 -2.53 5.02 -6.35
C GLN A 42 -1.41 4.23 -5.67
N PRO A 43 -0.82 3.21 -6.34
CA PRO A 43 0.38 2.52 -5.86
C PRO A 43 1.56 3.48 -5.73
N GLU A 44 2.37 3.30 -4.68
CA GLU A 44 3.60 4.06 -4.48
C GLU A 44 4.82 3.19 -4.74
N PHE A 45 5.79 3.74 -5.47
CA PHE A 45 7.07 3.09 -5.75
C PHE A 45 8.21 3.91 -5.14
N ASN A 46 8.86 3.35 -4.13
CA ASN A 46 10.02 3.95 -3.48
C ASN A 46 11.27 3.17 -3.88
N VAL A 47 12.17 3.80 -4.63
CA VAL A 47 13.37 3.17 -5.17
C VAL A 47 14.60 3.62 -4.37
N SER A 48 15.46 2.65 -4.04
CA SER A 48 16.80 2.83 -3.49
C SER A 48 17.82 2.23 -4.48
N ASP A 49 19.11 2.37 -4.19
CA ASP A 49 20.19 1.90 -5.06
C ASP A 49 20.16 0.37 -5.28
N ASN A 50 19.65 -0.39 -4.31
CA ASN A 50 19.72 -1.86 -4.30
C ASN A 50 18.36 -2.56 -4.18
N PHE A 51 17.31 -1.82 -3.88
CA PHE A 51 15.97 -2.36 -3.71
C PHE A 51 14.93 -1.30 -4.02
N PHE A 52 13.70 -1.76 -4.20
CA PHE A 52 12.54 -0.90 -4.25
C PHE A 52 11.47 -1.47 -3.32
N VAL A 53 10.61 -0.59 -2.84
CA VAL A 53 9.43 -0.91 -2.05
C VAL A 53 8.22 -0.47 -2.85
N ILE A 54 7.20 -1.33 -2.89
CA ILE A 54 5.90 -1.03 -3.51
C ILE A 54 4.85 -1.01 -2.40
N THR A 55 4.10 0.08 -2.29
CA THR A 55 2.92 0.17 -1.45
C THR A 55 1.68 0.05 -2.33
N LEU A 56 0.82 -0.93 -2.03
CA LEU A 56 -0.44 -1.15 -2.75
C LEU A 56 -1.61 -0.75 -1.84
N PRO A 57 -2.40 0.27 -2.21
CA PRO A 57 -3.61 0.62 -1.49
C PRO A 57 -4.62 -0.53 -1.48
N ASN A 58 -5.26 -0.77 -0.33
CA ASN A 58 -6.38 -1.70 -0.25
C ASN A 58 -7.65 -1.00 -0.75
N VAL A 59 -8.05 -1.31 -1.98
CA VAL A 59 -9.27 -0.77 -2.60
C VAL A 59 -10.57 -1.34 -2.04
N ASN A 60 -10.49 -2.47 -1.31
CA ASN A 60 -11.63 -3.09 -0.65
C ASN A 60 -11.79 -2.62 0.79
N TYR A 61 -10.97 -1.67 1.24
CA TYR A 61 -11.10 -1.10 2.57
C TYR A 61 -12.36 -0.24 2.62
N GLN A 62 -13.46 -0.87 3.03
CA GLN A 62 -14.57 -0.12 3.58
C GLN A 62 -14.11 0.31 4.96
N ASN A 63 -14.00 1.61 5.16
CA ASN A 63 -14.00 2.15 6.50
C ASN A 63 -15.41 1.84 7.02
N ASP A 64 -15.58 0.64 7.58
CA ASP A 64 -16.57 0.39 8.62
C ASP A 64 -16.15 1.30 9.77
N SER A 65 -16.35 2.60 9.53
CA SER A 65 -16.52 3.60 10.57
C SER A 65 -17.43 2.88 11.51
N ILE A 66 -16.92 2.63 12.71
CA ILE A 66 -17.68 2.17 13.85
C ILE A 66 -19.00 2.96 13.80
N ASN A 67 -20.02 2.33 13.24
CA ASN A 67 -21.39 2.82 13.17
C ASN A 67 -22.11 2.38 14.45
N ASP A 68 -21.35 1.92 15.46
CA ASP A 68 -21.72 2.20 16.83
C ASP A 68 -21.62 3.71 16.97
N SER A 69 -22.70 4.37 16.57
CA SER A 69 -23.02 5.77 16.83
C SER A 69 -22.11 6.30 17.93
N ILE A 70 -21.06 7.05 17.56
CA ILE A 70 -20.38 7.86 18.55
C ILE A 70 -21.47 8.84 18.97
N ASN A 71 -22.18 8.48 20.03
CA ASN A 71 -23.24 9.29 20.59
C ASN A 71 -22.62 10.67 20.85
N ASP A 72 -23.38 11.76 20.75
CA ASP A 72 -22.84 13.14 20.80
C ASP A 72 -21.82 13.36 21.93
N LEU A 73 -22.01 12.66 23.06
CA LEU A 73 -21.07 12.58 24.18
C LEU A 73 -19.63 12.14 23.80
N GLY A 74 -19.47 11.14 22.95
CA GLY A 74 -18.17 10.66 22.50
C GLY A 74 -17.44 11.67 21.61
N LEU A 75 -18.17 12.45 20.82
CA LEU A 75 -17.62 13.56 20.03
C LEU A 75 -17.16 14.70 20.95
N ASP A 76 -17.94 15.03 21.99
CA ASP A 76 -17.58 16.04 22.98
C ASP A 76 -16.34 15.65 23.80
N ILE A 77 -16.24 14.37 24.19
CA ILE A 77 -15.06 13.83 24.89
C ILE A 77 -13.81 13.93 24.02
N LEU A 78 -13.89 13.54 22.74
CA LEU A 78 -12.77 13.64 21.81
C LEU A 78 -12.33 15.09 21.58
N LYS A 79 -13.28 16.01 21.47
CA LYS A 79 -13.02 17.44 21.34
C LYS A 79 -12.29 17.98 22.57
N TYR A 80 -12.79 17.66 23.76
CA TYR A 80 -12.16 18.04 25.03
C TYR A 80 -10.73 17.50 25.15
N ILE A 81 -10.51 16.22 24.82
CA ILE A 81 -9.16 15.62 24.87
C ILE A 81 -8.21 16.34 23.92
N LYS A 82 -8.64 16.66 22.69
CA LYS A 82 -7.80 17.35 21.70
C LYS A 82 -7.47 18.78 22.10
N GLU A 83 -8.42 19.50 22.70
CA GLU A 83 -8.22 20.85 23.22
C GLU A 83 -7.29 20.88 24.45
N ASN A 84 -7.26 19.79 25.23
CA ASN A 84 -6.50 19.70 26.49
C ASN A 84 -5.26 18.78 26.43
N GLN A 85 -4.96 18.14 25.29
CA GLN A 85 -3.74 17.33 25.11
C GLN A 85 -2.48 18.17 24.84
N VAL A 86 -2.58 19.50 24.78
CA VAL A 86 -1.42 20.36 24.98
C VAL A 86 -1.11 20.34 26.48
N LEU A 87 -0.42 19.31 26.99
CA LEU A 87 0.39 19.38 28.23
C LEU A 87 1.12 18.07 28.62
N MET A 88 1.31 17.09 27.73
CA MET A 88 2.30 16.03 27.98
C MET A 88 3.42 16.09 26.95
N HIS A 89 4.33 17.05 27.15
CA HIS A 89 5.69 16.91 26.62
C HIS A 89 6.36 15.74 27.35
N PRO A 90 7.09 14.86 26.64
CA PRO A 90 7.87 13.80 27.26
C PRO A 90 9.03 14.43 28.05
N HIS A 91 9.25 13.94 29.27
CA HIS A 91 10.53 14.07 29.96
C HIS A 91 11.53 13.05 29.40
#